data_AF-A0A0F2Q407-F1
#
_entry.id   AF-A0A0F2Q407-F1
#
_cell.length_a   1.000
_cell.length_b   1.000
_cell.length_c   1.000
_cell.angle_alpha   90.00
_cell.angle_beta   90.00
_cell.angle_gamma   90.00
#
_symmetry.space_group_name_H-M   'P 1'
#
loop_
_entity.id
_entity.type
_entity.pdbx_description
1 polymer ?
#
loop_
_entity_poly.entity_id
_entity_poly.type
_entity_poly.pdbx_seq_one_letter_code
_entity_poly.pdbx_strand_id
1 'polypeptide(L)'
;MAVQKTDKGKAPKKNSGGMMAMVAKSLALSAAVLGTLFFAAMFDLAHLGLKETLGGLAIVLVPLFAILSIAGMVLSPKPDADIEAQAARIAGLSDSLAKVTSQIIALQDQLDSLSGQDNETLKARNKELQAQLDAIHQIERDKVDGEIEALRRRNEELEEQIKKWAFQAVGKSISGEQVQPMKAA
;
A
#
# COMPACT_ATOMS: atom_id res chain seq x y z
N MET A 1 46.94 47.54 58.29
CA MET A 1 46.09 48.54 57.62
C MET A 1 45.53 47.93 56.36
N ALA A 2 44.21 47.87 56.28
CA ALA A 2 43.46 47.43 55.10
C ALA A 2 43.44 48.52 54.04
N VAL A 3 43.49 48.13 52.76
CA VAL A 3 42.79 48.86 51.68
C VAL A 3 42.21 47.82 50.73
N GLN A 4 40.94 47.47 50.96
CA GLN A 4 40.04 46.99 49.93
C GLN A 4 39.84 48.13 48.92
N LYS A 5 40.00 47.87 47.62
CA LYS A 5 39.35 48.66 46.58
C LYS A 5 38.35 47.79 45.85
N THR A 6 37.13 48.06 46.24
CA THR A 6 35.81 47.72 45.72
C THR A 6 35.70 47.53 44.21
N ASP A 7 35.03 46.43 43.88
CA ASP A 7 34.19 46.21 42.72
C ASP A 7 33.58 47.48 42.11
N LYS A 8 33.77 47.65 40.79
CA LYS A 8 32.86 48.41 39.94
C LYS A 8 32.57 47.61 38.66
N GLY A 9 31.57 46.74 38.76
CA GLY A 9 30.49 46.59 37.79
C GLY A 9 30.87 46.29 36.34
N LYS A 10 31.22 45.03 36.05
CA LYS A 10 30.83 44.46 34.75
C LYS A 10 29.34 44.10 34.85
N ALA A 11 28.51 44.88 34.17
CA ALA A 11 27.12 44.52 33.95
C ALA A 11 27.04 43.08 33.39
N PRO A 12 26.10 42.24 33.86
CA PRO A 12 25.99 40.89 33.35
C PRO A 12 25.72 40.95 31.84
N LYS A 13 26.65 40.40 31.05
CA LYS A 13 26.45 40.15 29.62
C LYS A 13 25.21 39.26 29.52
N LYS A 14 24.09 39.85 29.13
CA LYS A 14 22.79 39.19 29.00
C LYS A 14 22.99 37.97 28.09
N ASN A 15 22.69 36.77 28.60
CA ASN A 15 22.71 35.48 27.89
C ASN A 15 21.66 35.39 26.75
N SER A 16 21.39 36.48 26.02
CA SER A 16 20.37 36.53 24.97
C SER A 16 20.78 35.83 23.67
N GLY A 17 22.02 35.37 23.55
CA GLY A 17 22.54 34.71 22.34
C GLY A 17 22.02 33.30 22.12
N GLY A 18 21.91 32.48 23.18
CA GLY A 18 21.50 31.07 23.05
C GLY A 18 20.03 30.89 22.66
N MET A 19 19.15 31.72 23.22
CA MET A 19 17.71 31.66 22.90
C MET A 19 17.42 32.21 21.50
N MET A 20 18.10 33.29 21.09
CA MET A 20 18.00 33.82 19.72
C MET A 20 18.55 32.83 18.67
N ALA A 21 19.62 32.09 19.01
CA ALA A 21 20.14 31.04 18.13
C ALA A 21 19.18 29.85 17.98
N MET A 22 18.48 29.46 19.05
CA MET A 22 17.43 28.43 18.98
C MET A 22 16.24 28.89 18.13
N VAL A 23 15.81 30.14 18.32
CA VAL A 23 14.74 30.76 17.52
C VAL A 23 15.14 30.85 16.04
N ALA A 24 16.37 31.27 15.73
CA ALA A 24 16.86 31.30 14.35
C ALA A 24 16.86 29.90 13.69
N LYS A 25 17.25 28.85 14.44
CA LYS A 25 17.21 27.47 13.95
C LYS A 25 15.80 26.96 13.75
N SER A 26 14.86 27.26 14.64
CA SER A 26 13.46 26.82 14.48
C SER A 26 12.79 27.53 13.30
N LEU A 27 13.06 28.82 13.11
CA LEU A 27 12.60 29.56 11.93
C LEU A 27 13.21 29.01 10.63
N ALA A 28 14.51 28.73 10.60
CA ALA A 28 15.18 28.16 9.44
C ALA A 28 14.66 26.75 9.10
N LEU A 29 14.39 25.91 10.11
CA LEU A 29 13.78 24.59 9.92
C LEU A 29 12.37 24.72 9.35
N SER A 30 11.57 25.64 9.90
CA SER A 30 10.20 25.90 9.45
C SER A 30 10.17 26.41 8.01
N ALA A 31 11.12 27.26 7.65
CA ALA A 31 11.34 27.72 6.28
C ALA A 31 11.73 26.56 5.36
N ALA A 32 12.69 25.70 5.76
CA ALA A 32 13.11 24.56 4.95
C ALA A 32 11.94 23.59 4.67
N VAL A 33 11.12 23.30 5.69
CA VAL A 33 9.92 22.47 5.54
C VAL A 33 8.93 23.10 4.57
N LEU A 34 8.61 24.39 4.72
CA LEU A 34 7.74 25.11 3.79
C LEU A 34 8.30 25.08 2.36
N GLY A 35 9.60 25.30 2.19
CA GLY A 35 10.28 25.25 0.89
C GLY A 35 10.18 23.88 0.22
N THR A 36 10.42 22.79 0.97
CA THR A 36 10.24 21.42 0.45
C THR A 36 8.79 21.12 0.08
N LEU A 37 7.83 21.64 0.85
CA LEU A 37 6.40 21.45 0.60
C LEU A 37 5.95 22.19 -0.67
N PHE A 38 6.47 23.40 -0.90
CA PHE A 38 6.28 24.12 -2.16
C PHE A 38 6.93 23.43 -3.36
N PHE A 39 8.13 22.86 -3.19
CA PHE A 39 8.80 22.12 -4.26
C PHE A 39 8.04 20.84 -4.62
N ALA A 40 7.59 20.08 -3.62
CA ALA A 40 6.76 18.89 -3.82
C ALA A 40 5.41 19.23 -4.50
N ALA A 41 4.80 20.36 -4.15
CA ALA A 41 3.56 20.83 -4.77
C ALA A 41 3.76 21.30 -6.23
N MET A 42 4.95 21.81 -6.60
CA MET A 42 5.26 22.24 -7.97
C MET A 42 5.47 21.04 -8.90
N PHE A 43 6.11 19.97 -8.41
CA PHE A 43 6.40 18.75 -9.20
C PHE A 43 5.34 17.65 -9.10
N ASP A 44 4.23 17.92 -8.39
CA ASP A 44 3.15 16.96 -8.16
C ASP A 44 3.66 15.59 -7.71
N LEU A 45 4.60 15.59 -6.76
CA LEU A 45 5.14 14.36 -6.19
C LEU A 45 3.98 13.56 -5.60
N ALA A 46 3.72 12.40 -6.20
CA ALA A 46 2.68 11.42 -5.85
C ALA A 46 1.22 11.72 -6.28
N HIS A 47 0.96 12.58 -7.28
CA HIS A 47 -0.39 12.84 -7.83
C HIS A 47 -1.43 13.26 -6.75
N LEU A 48 -0.98 13.85 -5.65
CA LEU A 48 -1.80 14.14 -4.48
C LEU A 48 -2.66 15.41 -4.63
N GLY A 49 -2.59 16.11 -5.78
CA GLY A 49 -3.39 17.32 -6.02
C GLY A 49 -3.04 18.48 -5.08
N LEU A 50 -1.79 18.49 -4.54
CA LEU A 50 -1.32 19.53 -3.63
C LEU A 50 -1.38 20.93 -4.26
N LYS A 51 -1.30 21.01 -5.59
CA LYS A 51 -1.34 22.28 -6.32
C LYS A 51 -2.68 23.02 -6.20
N GLU A 52 -3.80 22.32 -6.20
CA GLU A 52 -5.14 22.94 -6.03
C GLU A 52 -5.40 23.34 -4.58
N THR A 53 -4.96 22.53 -3.62
CA THR A 53 -5.18 22.78 -2.18
C THR A 53 -4.23 23.85 -1.62
N LEU A 54 -2.95 23.86 -2.04
CA LEU A 54 -2.01 24.92 -1.67
C LEU A 54 -2.20 26.19 -2.48
N GLY A 55 -2.75 26.14 -3.71
CA GLY A 55 -2.92 27.32 -4.56
C GLY A 55 -3.70 28.46 -3.88
N GLY A 56 -4.76 28.12 -3.13
CA GLY A 56 -5.54 29.09 -2.35
C GLY A 56 -4.82 29.62 -1.10
N LEU A 57 -3.97 28.80 -0.47
CA LEU A 57 -3.22 29.16 0.75
C LEU A 57 -1.84 29.77 0.45
N ALA A 58 -1.36 29.68 -0.80
CA ALA A 58 -0.05 30.17 -1.23
C ALA A 58 0.11 31.68 -1.03
N ILE A 59 -0.98 32.45 -1.13
CA ILE A 59 -1.01 33.90 -0.86
C ILE A 59 -0.52 34.22 0.56
N VAL A 60 -0.74 33.32 1.52
CA VAL A 60 -0.30 33.49 2.92
C VAL A 60 1.00 32.75 3.20
N LEU A 61 1.16 31.55 2.64
CA LEU A 61 2.32 30.69 2.91
C LEU A 61 3.62 31.19 2.25
N VAL A 62 3.55 31.81 1.07
CA VAL A 62 4.73 32.34 0.37
C VAL A 62 5.35 33.55 1.10
N PRO A 63 4.58 34.57 1.52
CA PRO A 63 5.12 35.65 2.35
C PRO A 63 5.66 35.15 3.69
N LEU A 64 4.97 34.19 4.33
CA LEU A 64 5.41 33.61 5.59
C LEU A 64 6.75 32.89 5.44
N PHE A 65 6.93 32.09 4.39
CA PHE A 65 8.20 31.45 4.06
C PHE A 65 9.32 32.48 3.84
N ALA A 66 9.06 33.56 3.11
CA ALA A 66 10.05 34.61 2.86
C ALA A 66 10.49 35.31 4.16
N ILE A 67 9.55 35.67 5.02
CA ILE A 67 9.83 36.32 6.31
C ILE A 67 10.63 35.37 7.23
N LEU A 68 10.22 34.10 7.32
CA LEU A 68 10.91 33.11 8.15
C LEU A 68 12.33 32.83 7.66
N SER A 69 12.54 32.79 6.34
CA SER A 69 13.85 32.57 5.72
C SER A 69 14.80 33.73 6.00
N ILE A 70 14.33 34.97 5.80
CA ILE A 70 15.12 36.18 6.04
C ILE A 70 15.44 36.32 7.53
N ALA A 71 14.44 36.12 8.40
CA ALA A 71 14.65 36.16 9.84
C ALA A 71 15.63 35.07 10.31
N GLY A 72 15.54 33.86 9.77
CA GLY A 72 16.50 32.78 10.03
C GLY A 72 17.93 33.14 9.63
N MET A 73 18.11 33.79 8.47
CA MET A 73 19.43 34.24 8.00
C MET A 73 20.01 35.38 8.85
N VAL A 74 19.18 36.35 9.25
CA VAL A 74 19.63 37.54 10.00
C VAL A 74 19.91 37.23 11.46
N LEU A 75 19.13 36.32 12.07
CA LEU A 75 19.30 35.93 13.47
C LEU A 75 20.26 34.75 13.67
N SER A 76 20.73 34.12 12.59
CA SER A 76 21.70 33.04 12.70
C SER A 76 23.01 33.56 13.33
N PRO A 77 23.48 32.98 14.45
CA PRO A 77 24.75 33.37 15.02
C PRO A 77 25.85 33.14 13.97
N LYS A 78 26.78 34.09 13.84
CA LYS A 78 28.01 33.91 13.05
C LYS A 78 28.67 32.60 13.46
N PRO A 79 29.27 31.85 12.51
CA PRO A 79 29.91 30.57 12.80
C PRO A 79 31.18 30.84 13.61
N ASP A 80 31.05 31.04 14.92
CA ASP A 80 32.18 31.04 15.84
C ASP A 80 32.64 29.59 16.01
N ALA A 81 33.71 29.28 15.29
CA ALA A 81 34.83 28.41 15.64
C ALA A 81 34.65 27.45 16.82
N ASP A 82 33.85 26.40 16.61
CA ASP A 82 34.05 25.13 17.31
C ASP A 82 34.22 24.03 16.25
N ILE A 83 35.31 24.18 15.48
CA ILE A 83 35.68 23.29 14.37
C ILE A 83 35.96 21.88 14.90
N GLU A 84 36.44 21.75 16.13
CA GLU A 84 36.67 20.45 16.79
C GLU A 84 35.37 19.77 17.21
N ALA A 85 34.40 20.48 17.81
CA ALA A 85 33.09 19.90 18.11
C ALA A 85 32.29 19.59 16.83
N GLN A 86 32.47 20.38 15.76
CA GLN A 86 31.89 20.06 14.45
C GLN A 86 32.56 18.86 13.81
N ALA A 87 33.89 18.71 13.88
CA ALA A 87 34.61 17.57 13.35
C ALA A 87 34.20 16.25 14.06
N ALA A 88 34.06 16.27 15.38
CA ALA A 88 33.57 15.12 16.15
C ALA A 88 32.12 14.74 15.79
N ARG A 89 31.26 15.75 15.54
CA ARG A 89 29.88 15.51 15.07
C ARG A 89 29.82 14.99 13.64
N ILE A 90 30.69 15.48 12.75
CA ILE A 90 30.79 15.01 11.36
C ILE A 90 31.27 13.55 11.33
N ALA A 91 32.23 13.17 12.17
CA ALA A 91 32.68 11.78 12.30
C ALA A 91 31.57 10.85 12.86
N GLY A 92 30.83 11.30 13.88
CA GLY A 92 29.67 10.53 14.39
C GLY A 92 28.54 10.39 13.36
N LEU A 93 28.34 11.44 12.53
CA LEU A 93 27.39 11.40 11.43
C LEU A 93 27.84 10.45 10.32
N SER A 94 29.12 10.42 9.94
CA SER A 94 29.61 9.48 8.93
C SER A 94 29.47 8.02 9.35
N ASP A 95 29.73 7.70 10.62
CA ASP A 95 29.52 6.34 11.15
C ASP A 95 28.04 5.97 11.18
N SER A 96 27.17 6.93 11.54
CA SER A 96 25.72 6.72 11.50
C SER A 96 25.20 6.52 10.07
N LEU A 97 25.73 7.26 9.10
CA LEU A 97 25.38 7.13 7.69
C LEU A 97 25.85 5.79 7.15
N ALA A 98 27.08 5.35 7.45
CA ALA A 98 27.57 4.03 7.06
C ALA A 98 26.67 2.92 7.63
N LYS A 99 26.25 3.04 8.89
CA LYS A 99 25.35 2.07 9.53
C LYS A 99 23.97 2.08 8.89
N VAL A 100 23.38 3.24 8.61
CA VAL A 100 22.09 3.36 7.92
C VAL A 100 22.18 2.82 6.49
N THR A 101 23.23 3.13 5.74
CA THR A 101 23.46 2.58 4.39
C THR A 101 23.56 1.06 4.44
N SER A 102 24.27 0.49 5.42
CA SER A 102 24.35 -0.98 5.57
C SER A 102 22.99 -1.61 5.87
N GLN A 103 22.16 -0.94 6.68
CA GLN A 103 20.80 -1.41 6.99
C GLN A 103 19.87 -1.29 5.78
N ILE A 104 19.98 -0.23 4.98
CA ILE A 104 19.22 -0.05 3.75
C ILE A 104 19.58 -1.15 2.74
N ILE A 105 20.86 -1.46 2.56
CA ILE A 105 21.29 -2.54 1.66
C ILE A 105 20.75 -3.90 2.15
N ALA A 106 20.86 -4.19 3.45
CA ALA A 106 20.33 -5.43 4.01
C ALA A 106 18.80 -5.54 3.87
N LEU A 107 18.07 -4.43 4.05
CA LEU A 107 16.62 -4.38 3.82
C LEU A 107 16.28 -4.55 2.34
N GLN A 108 17.07 -3.96 1.44
CA GLN A 108 16.88 -4.12 0.00
C GLN A 108 17.05 -5.57 -0.43
N ASP A 109 18.11 -6.25 0.03
CA ASP A 109 18.34 -7.67 -0.26
C ASP A 109 17.22 -8.55 0.30
N GLN A 110 16.73 -8.25 1.51
CA GLN A 110 15.58 -8.97 2.07
C GLN A 110 14.30 -8.74 1.26
N LEU A 111 14.06 -7.51 0.82
CA LEU A 111 12.85 -7.14 0.09
C LEU A 111 12.88 -7.73 -1.32
N ASP A 112 14.03 -7.76 -1.98
CA ASP A 112 14.22 -8.41 -3.28
C ASP A 112 14.06 -9.94 -3.16
N SER A 113 14.61 -10.55 -2.10
CA SER A 113 14.45 -11.99 -1.83
C SER A 113 13.00 -12.36 -1.55
N LEU A 114 12.31 -11.60 -0.68
CA LEU A 114 10.91 -11.84 -0.34
C LEU A 114 10.00 -11.59 -1.55
N SER A 115 10.22 -10.50 -2.29
CA SER A 115 9.42 -10.17 -3.47
C SER A 115 9.57 -11.23 -4.56
N GLY A 116 10.80 -11.69 -4.83
CA GLY A 116 11.05 -12.74 -5.80
C GLY A 116 10.41 -14.08 -5.41
N GLN A 117 10.61 -14.51 -4.15
CA GLN A 117 10.11 -15.79 -3.66
C GLN A 117 8.58 -15.81 -3.54
N ASP A 118 7.97 -14.74 -3.02
CA ASP A 118 6.53 -14.65 -2.85
C ASP A 118 5.82 -14.56 -4.21
N ASN A 119 6.39 -13.85 -5.18
CA ASN A 119 5.80 -13.73 -6.51
C ASN A 119 5.82 -15.08 -7.26
N GLU A 120 6.94 -15.80 -7.22
CA GLU A 120 7.02 -17.15 -7.80
C GLU A 120 6.09 -18.14 -7.08
N THR A 121 6.01 -18.07 -5.75
CA THR A 121 5.11 -18.92 -4.96
C THR A 121 3.64 -18.62 -5.28
N LEU A 122 3.26 -17.34 -5.36
CA LEU A 122 1.91 -16.92 -5.71
C LEU A 122 1.54 -17.33 -7.13
N LYS A 123 2.46 -17.21 -8.11
CA LYS A 123 2.24 -17.70 -9.48
C LYS A 123 2.05 -19.21 -9.51
N ALA A 124 2.87 -19.96 -8.77
CA ALA A 124 2.75 -21.42 -8.69
C ALA A 124 1.39 -21.83 -8.10
N ARG A 125 0.98 -21.19 -6.99
CA ARG A 125 -0.34 -21.40 -6.38
C ARG A 125 -1.49 -21.01 -7.31
N ASN A 126 -1.36 -19.92 -8.06
CA ASN A 126 -2.38 -19.49 -8.99
C ASN A 126 -2.56 -20.50 -10.12
N LYS A 127 -1.45 -21.01 -10.69
CA LYS A 127 -1.48 -22.10 -11.68
C LYS A 127 -2.07 -23.39 -11.11
N GLU A 128 -1.73 -23.74 -9.88
CA GLU A 128 -2.28 -24.91 -9.19
C GLU A 128 -3.79 -24.78 -8.99
N LEU A 129 -4.26 -23.63 -8.51
CA LEU A 129 -5.68 -23.34 -8.35
C LEU A 129 -6.41 -23.36 -9.69
N GLN A 130 -5.82 -22.81 -10.74
CA GLN A 130 -6.41 -22.84 -12.07
C GLN A 130 -6.54 -24.28 -12.60
N ALA A 131 -5.52 -25.12 -12.40
CA ALA A 131 -5.58 -26.53 -12.75
C ALA A 131 -6.65 -27.30 -11.94
N GLN A 132 -6.82 -26.99 -10.66
CA GLN A 132 -7.90 -27.57 -9.85
C GLN A 132 -9.29 -27.14 -10.34
N LEU A 133 -9.43 -25.87 -10.74
CA LEU A 133 -10.68 -25.30 -11.25
C LEU A 133 -11.06 -25.96 -12.58
N ASP A 134 -10.09 -26.16 -13.47
CA ASP A 134 -10.28 -26.89 -14.74
C ASP A 134 -10.67 -28.35 -14.51
N ALA A 135 -10.04 -29.01 -13.52
CA ALA A 135 -10.38 -30.39 -13.15
C ALA A 135 -11.80 -30.51 -12.59
N ILE A 136 -12.24 -29.57 -11.74
CA ILE A 136 -13.61 -29.53 -11.22
C ILE A 136 -14.61 -29.36 -12.37
N HIS A 137 -14.32 -28.45 -13.30
CA HIS A 137 -15.20 -28.25 -14.46
C HIS A 137 -15.24 -29.46 -15.41
N GLN A 138 -14.15 -30.21 -15.54
CA GLN A 138 -14.18 -31.49 -16.28
C GLN A 138 -15.09 -32.49 -15.58
N ILE A 139 -14.93 -32.69 -14.27
CA ILE A 139 -15.76 -33.61 -13.48
C ILE A 139 -17.24 -33.22 -13.57
N GLU A 140 -17.55 -31.93 -13.51
CA GLU A 140 -18.91 -31.42 -13.62
C GLU A 140 -19.50 -31.71 -15.00
N ARG A 141 -18.75 -31.48 -16.08
CA ARG A 141 -19.17 -31.82 -17.44
C ARG A 141 -19.41 -33.33 -17.60
N ASP A 142 -18.47 -34.15 -17.16
CA ASP A 142 -18.59 -35.60 -17.25
C ASP A 142 -19.82 -36.12 -16.48
N LYS A 143 -20.11 -35.51 -15.32
CA LYS A 143 -21.30 -35.84 -14.54
C LYS A 143 -22.59 -35.41 -15.25
N VAL A 144 -22.63 -34.19 -15.79
CA VAL A 144 -23.79 -33.69 -16.55
C VAL A 144 -24.03 -34.56 -17.78
N ASP A 145 -22.99 -34.93 -18.52
CA ASP A 145 -23.08 -35.80 -19.68
C ASP A 145 -23.58 -37.19 -19.28
N GLY A 146 -23.10 -37.74 -18.16
CA GLY A 146 -23.59 -39.01 -17.60
C GLY A 146 -25.07 -38.96 -17.19
N GLU A 147 -25.52 -37.87 -16.57
CA GLU A 147 -26.94 -37.67 -16.23
C GLU A 147 -27.82 -37.51 -17.49
N ILE A 148 -27.33 -36.81 -18.51
CA ILE A 148 -28.02 -36.66 -19.80
C ILE A 148 -28.18 -38.03 -20.48
N GLU A 149 -27.14 -38.85 -20.51
CA GLU A 149 -27.22 -40.21 -21.08
C GLU A 149 -28.18 -41.11 -20.29
N ALA A 150 -28.17 -41.03 -18.96
CA ALA A 150 -29.08 -41.77 -18.11
C ALA A 150 -30.55 -41.37 -18.36
N LEU A 151 -30.83 -40.06 -18.46
CA LEU A 151 -32.15 -39.55 -18.81
C LEU A 151 -32.57 -39.97 -20.22
N ARG A 152 -31.64 -39.96 -21.18
CA ARG A 152 -31.90 -40.41 -22.55
C ARG A 152 -32.31 -41.88 -22.59
N ARG A 153 -31.57 -42.77 -21.91
CA ARG A 153 -31.94 -44.20 -21.80
C ARG A 153 -33.29 -44.39 -21.13
N ARG A 154 -33.58 -43.65 -20.06
CA ARG A 154 -34.89 -43.72 -19.39
C ARG A 154 -36.03 -43.26 -20.30
N ASN A 155 -35.81 -42.23 -21.12
CA ASN A 155 -36.79 -41.80 -22.11
C ASN A 155 -37.00 -42.86 -23.20
N GLU A 156 -35.93 -43.45 -23.74
CA GLU A 156 -36.02 -44.54 -24.72
C GLU A 156 -36.79 -45.75 -24.15
N GLU A 157 -36.51 -46.12 -22.90
CA GLU A 157 -37.23 -47.19 -22.20
C GLU A 157 -38.72 -46.86 -22.00
N LEU A 158 -39.04 -45.63 -21.58
CA LEU A 158 -40.43 -45.18 -21.43
C LEU A 158 -41.16 -45.16 -22.78
N GLU A 159 -40.52 -44.73 -23.87
CA GLU A 159 -41.09 -44.78 -25.21
C GLU A 159 -41.38 -46.22 -25.66
N GLU A 160 -40.48 -47.17 -25.39
CA GLU A 160 -40.72 -48.58 -25.69
C GLU A 160 -41.89 -49.14 -24.88
N GLN A 161 -41.97 -48.80 -23.58
CA GLN A 161 -43.10 -49.18 -22.75
C GLN A 161 -44.41 -48.62 -23.31
N ILE A 162 -44.43 -47.34 -23.74
CA ILE A 162 -45.62 -46.70 -24.32
C ILE A 162 -46.02 -47.40 -25.61
N LYS A 163 -45.06 -47.72 -26.50
CA LYS A 163 -45.33 -48.48 -27.73
C LYS A 163 -45.92 -49.85 -27.43
N LYS A 164 -45.32 -50.61 -26.50
CA LYS A 164 -45.82 -51.93 -26.08
C LYS A 164 -47.23 -51.85 -25.49
N TRP A 165 -47.48 -50.87 -24.61
CA TRP A 165 -48.80 -50.63 -24.04
C TRP A 165 -49.82 -50.26 -25.12
N ALA A 166 -49.48 -49.38 -26.06
CA ALA A 166 -50.36 -48.99 -27.16
C ALA A 166 -50.74 -50.20 -28.04
N PHE A 167 -49.79 -51.07 -28.39
CA PHE A 167 -50.08 -52.30 -29.12
C PHE A 167 -51.01 -53.24 -28.34
N GLN A 168 -50.75 -53.44 -27.05
CA GLN A 168 -51.61 -54.28 -26.19
C GLN A 168 -53.01 -53.67 -26.02
N ALA A 169 -53.11 -52.35 -25.86
CA ALA A 169 -54.36 -51.63 -25.72
C ALA A 169 -55.24 -51.76 -26.97
N VAL A 170 -54.65 -51.58 -28.16
CA VAL A 170 -55.33 -51.77 -29.43
C VAL A 170 -55.76 -53.23 -29.61
N GLY A 171 -54.88 -54.18 -29.31
CA GLY A 171 -55.19 -55.62 -29.37
C GLY A 171 -56.38 -56.00 -28.48
N LYS A 172 -56.36 -55.56 -27.22
CA LYS A 172 -57.46 -55.81 -26.26
C LYS A 172 -58.76 -55.13 -26.66
N SER A 173 -58.68 -53.92 -27.20
CA SER A 173 -59.85 -53.19 -27.68
C SER A 173 -60.52 -53.89 -28.88
N ILE A 174 -59.73 -54.49 -29.78
CA ILE A 174 -60.24 -55.34 -30.88
C ILE A 174 -60.89 -56.62 -30.33
N SER A 175 -60.35 -57.19 -29.25
CA SER A 175 -60.88 -58.39 -28.58
C SER A 175 -62.05 -58.11 -27.63
N GLY A 176 -62.45 -56.84 -27.43
CA GLY A 176 -63.54 -56.45 -26.53
C GLY A 176 -63.19 -56.47 -25.04
N GLU A 177 -61.91 -56.50 -24.68
CA GLU A 177 -61.40 -56.59 -23.30
C GLU A 177 -60.95 -55.21 -22.77
N GLN A 178 -61.16 -54.93 -21.47
CA GLN A 178 -60.78 -53.63 -20.87
C GLN A 178 -59.26 -53.44 -20.79
N VAL A 179 -58.78 -52.29 -21.28
CA VAL A 179 -57.37 -51.87 -21.21
C VAL A 179 -57.06 -51.28 -19.84
N GLN A 180 -56.06 -51.82 -19.14
CA GLN A 180 -55.58 -51.23 -17.88
C GLN A 180 -54.71 -49.99 -18.13
N PRO A 181 -54.83 -48.93 -17.31
CA PRO A 181 -54.01 -47.74 -17.44
C PRO A 181 -52.54 -48.05 -17.15
N MET A 182 -51.67 -47.37 -17.87
CA MET A 182 -50.22 -47.49 -17.72
C MET A 182 -49.81 -47.03 -16.31
N LYS A 183 -49.12 -47.88 -15.54
CA LYS A 183 -48.55 -47.48 -14.24
C LYS A 183 -47.26 -46.72 -14.49
N ALA A 184 -47.19 -45.47 -14.04
CA ALA A 184 -45.95 -44.71 -14.03
C ALA A 184 -44.96 -45.31 -13.01
N ALA A 185 -43.68 -45.39 -13.40
CA ALA A 185 -42.57 -45.83 -12.56
C ALA A 185 -41.80 -44.65 -11.95
#